data_AF-A0A8H7N2P7-F1
#
_entry.id   AF-A0A8H7N2P7-F1
#
_cell.length_a   1.000
_cell.length_b   1.000
_cell.length_c   1.000
_cell.angle_alpha   90.00
_cell.angle_beta   90.00
_cell.angle_gamma   90.00
#
_symmetry.space_group_name_H-M   'P 1'
#
loop_
_entity.id
_entity.type
_entity.pdbx_description
1 polymer ?
#
loop_
_entity_poly.entity_id
_entity_poly.type
_entity_poly.pdbx_seq_one_letter_code
_entity_poly.pdbx_strand_id
1 'polypeptide(L)'
;MRALPDSHVQDIKEEIHKQNEAIMDADELAAVEQAGSFYNLEVSVAYHAKPSGQDIASKARNMGMQLVFYLGVKGLFGVPLPIWVELIGLVATARVRLQLTPDPPFLKTATITLMGVPKVQAGCTPMIERGVNILNLPLISNFVNWAIAAAASMYVAPKSLTLDISKMLQGDDIKKETLALGVIFIRIHKAVGLSKQDQRGSKGGGSDPYITVTWSKFSKPQFCTRVIQDDLNPIFEESCGLLVTSDLIKADEQLSMELWDSDRSSADDVVGKVELSIQKLIQHPGKMFPQTSKLQGLTAESSMPGELHWEVGFFGKTQFRKALRTSGRDVNLPKELADKPELQDERGAVETQEEDAVTHTPPDPLWPSGILSVVVHQIVGLELANVKGSQGKRKGKEYEPARPEAGEVKEEQGKSLPSSYATILINDDLVYKTRTKVVSSQPIFNAGTEKFIRDWRSAIVTVAVRDSRNRQHDPLIGVVPLKISDILQTASEVTRWYPWMAELDSAESVSLCCSDR
;
A
#
# COMPACT_ATOMS: atom_id res chain seq x y z
N MET A 1 -2.17 -31.84 11.72
CA MET A 1 -0.96 -31.15 12.21
C MET A 1 -0.09 -32.16 12.93
N ARG A 2 1.24 -32.05 12.84
CA ARG A 2 2.18 -32.86 13.61
C ARG A 2 3.32 -32.00 14.15
N ALA A 3 3.83 -32.31 15.32
CA ALA A 3 5.04 -31.67 15.84
C ALA A 3 6.27 -32.15 15.07
N LEU A 4 7.23 -31.24 14.85
CA LEU A 4 8.49 -31.55 14.19
C LEU A 4 9.67 -31.37 15.16
N PRO A 5 10.65 -32.28 15.16
CA PRO A 5 11.89 -32.07 15.88
C PRO A 5 12.71 -30.96 15.22
N ASP A 6 13.56 -30.31 16.02
CA ASP A 6 14.42 -29.21 15.58
C ASP A 6 15.34 -29.57 14.41
N SER A 7 15.73 -30.83 14.28
CA SER A 7 16.56 -31.34 13.18
C SER A 7 15.85 -31.24 11.82
N HIS A 8 14.52 -31.20 11.78
CA HIS A 8 13.74 -31.17 10.54
C HIS A 8 13.45 -29.75 10.05
N VAL A 9 13.90 -28.72 10.77
CA VAL A 9 13.72 -27.29 10.44
C VAL A 9 15.05 -26.53 10.41
N GLN A 10 16.17 -27.22 10.21
CA GLN A 10 17.50 -26.60 10.18
C GLN A 10 17.66 -25.58 9.06
N ASP A 11 17.08 -25.87 7.88
CA ASP A 11 17.00 -24.95 6.75
C ASP A 11 16.36 -23.60 7.14
N ILE A 12 15.26 -23.64 7.91
CA ILE A 12 14.58 -22.46 8.41
C ILE A 12 15.44 -21.75 9.47
N LYS A 13 16.13 -22.50 10.34
CA LYS A 13 17.02 -21.94 11.37
C LYS A 13 18.19 -21.17 10.75
N GLU A 14 18.86 -21.76 9.77
CA GLU A 14 20.02 -21.18 9.11
C GLU A 14 19.65 -19.91 8.34
N GLU A 15 18.52 -19.92 7.62
CA GLU A 15 18.07 -18.74 6.88
C GLU A 15 17.64 -17.59 7.81
N ILE A 16 16.95 -17.89 8.93
CA ILE A 16 16.61 -16.87 9.93
C ILE A 16 17.87 -16.31 10.59
N HIS A 17 18.83 -17.16 10.96
CA HIS A 17 20.07 -16.72 11.57
C HIS A 17 20.82 -15.76 10.63
N LYS A 18 20.95 -16.14 9.35
CA LYS A 18 21.55 -15.29 8.31
C LYS A 18 20.79 -13.97 8.10
N GLN A 19 19.46 -13.97 8.20
CA GLN A 19 18.66 -12.75 8.12
C GLN A 19 18.86 -11.85 9.34
N ASN A 20 18.91 -12.43 10.54
CA ASN A 20 19.12 -11.69 11.78
C ASN A 20 20.54 -11.13 11.87
N GLU A 21 21.56 -11.86 11.46
CA GLU A 21 22.95 -11.36 11.36
C GLU A 21 23.07 -10.13 10.47
N ALA A 22 22.20 -10.02 9.45
CA ALA A 22 22.21 -8.88 8.53
C ALA A 22 21.45 -7.64 9.07
N ILE A 23 20.67 -7.78 10.14
CA ILE A 23 19.72 -6.77 10.62
C ILE A 23 19.98 -6.34 12.06
N MET A 24 20.44 -7.25 12.91
CA MET A 24 20.52 -7.09 14.36
C MET A 24 21.98 -6.92 14.81
N ASP A 25 22.20 -6.17 15.88
CA ASP A 25 23.52 -6.05 16.50
C ASP A 25 23.92 -7.35 17.22
N ALA A 26 25.21 -7.56 17.46
CA ALA A 26 25.74 -8.81 18.00
C ALA A 26 25.14 -9.19 19.36
N ASP A 27 24.83 -8.19 20.21
CA ASP A 27 24.20 -8.39 21.51
C ASP A 27 22.70 -8.74 21.39
N GLU A 28 22.00 -8.19 20.40
CA GLU A 28 20.59 -8.52 20.12
C GLU A 28 20.44 -9.91 19.49
N LEU A 29 21.37 -10.27 18.59
CA LEU A 29 21.45 -11.60 18.00
C LEU A 29 21.66 -12.66 19.09
N ALA A 30 22.63 -12.43 19.99
CA ALA A 30 22.90 -13.31 21.12
C ALA A 30 21.69 -13.43 22.07
N ALA A 31 20.97 -12.33 22.31
CA ALA A 31 19.75 -12.34 23.11
C ALA A 31 18.62 -13.13 22.43
N VAL A 32 18.41 -12.99 21.12
CA VAL A 32 17.38 -13.74 20.37
C VAL A 32 17.69 -15.24 20.30
N GLU A 33 18.96 -15.60 20.17
CA GLU A 33 19.41 -17.00 20.18
C GLU A 33 19.28 -17.65 21.57
N GLN A 34 19.51 -16.87 22.63
CA GLN A 34 19.41 -17.36 24.01
C GLN A 34 17.98 -17.34 24.57
N ALA A 35 17.09 -16.47 24.07
CA ALA A 35 15.80 -16.19 24.72
C ALA A 35 14.58 -16.93 24.15
N GLY A 36 14.70 -17.71 23.07
CA GLY A 36 13.54 -18.33 22.42
C GLY A 36 13.39 -19.82 22.68
N SER A 37 12.33 -20.25 23.38
CA SER A 37 11.85 -21.62 23.23
C SER A 37 10.98 -21.70 21.97
N PHE A 38 11.33 -22.62 21.06
CA PHE A 38 10.64 -22.76 19.77
C PHE A 38 9.79 -24.02 19.74
N TYR A 39 8.61 -23.93 19.15
CA TYR A 39 7.75 -25.07 18.89
C TYR A 39 7.47 -25.18 17.39
N ASN A 40 7.91 -26.29 16.80
CA ASN A 40 7.78 -26.50 15.35
C ASN A 40 6.63 -27.44 15.03
N LEU A 41 5.84 -27.03 14.05
CA LEU A 41 4.67 -27.74 13.56
C LEU A 41 4.78 -27.92 12.05
N GLU A 42 4.28 -29.06 11.58
CA GLU A 42 3.89 -29.23 10.19
C GLU A 42 2.37 -29.25 10.09
N VAL A 43 1.85 -28.35 9.27
CA VAL A 43 0.42 -28.16 9.07
C VAL A 43 0.11 -28.40 7.60
N SER A 44 -0.75 -29.37 7.34
CA SER A 44 -1.37 -29.54 6.03
C SER A 44 -2.71 -28.83 6.03
N VAL A 45 -2.86 -27.85 5.16
CA VAL A 45 -4.07 -27.06 4.98
C VAL A 45 -4.78 -27.56 3.73
N ALA A 46 -6.06 -27.92 3.90
CA ALA A 46 -6.96 -28.25 2.80
C ALA A 46 -8.19 -27.34 2.89
N TYR A 47 -8.44 -26.59 1.82
CA TYR A 47 -9.61 -25.75 1.66
C TYR A 47 -10.48 -26.30 0.53
N HIS A 48 -11.79 -26.26 0.73
CA HIS A 48 -12.78 -26.58 -0.29
C HIS A 48 -13.92 -25.58 -0.22
N ALA A 49 -14.25 -24.95 -1.34
CA ALA A 49 -15.35 -24.00 -1.44
C ALA A 49 -16.70 -24.69 -1.23
N LYS A 50 -17.65 -23.99 -0.60
CA LYS A 50 -19.04 -24.45 -0.53
C LYS A 50 -19.69 -24.30 -1.91
N PRO A 51 -20.67 -25.13 -2.29
CA PRO A 51 -21.39 -24.94 -3.55
C PRO A 51 -21.99 -23.52 -3.63
N SER A 52 -21.56 -22.74 -4.62
CA SER A 52 -22.06 -21.39 -4.89
C SER A 52 -23.08 -21.41 -6.04
N GLY A 53 -24.03 -20.47 -6.01
CA GLY A 53 -25.06 -20.33 -7.03
C GLY A 53 -24.54 -19.62 -8.29
N GLN A 54 -25.43 -19.24 -9.19
CA GLN A 54 -25.06 -18.45 -10.38
C GLN A 54 -24.90 -16.96 -10.08
N ASP A 55 -25.44 -16.49 -8.95
CA ASP A 55 -25.42 -15.09 -8.53
C ASP A 55 -24.10 -14.71 -7.83
N ILE A 56 -23.76 -13.41 -7.90
CA ILE A 56 -22.48 -12.88 -7.41
C ILE A 56 -22.42 -12.93 -5.87
N ALA A 57 -23.53 -12.67 -5.20
CA ALA A 57 -23.60 -12.65 -3.74
C ALA A 57 -23.32 -14.03 -3.14
N SER A 58 -23.82 -15.11 -3.75
CA SER A 58 -23.49 -16.47 -3.30
C SER A 58 -22.02 -16.85 -3.58
N LYS A 59 -21.42 -16.36 -4.66
CA LYS A 59 -20.00 -16.59 -4.99
C LYS A 59 -19.02 -15.79 -4.14
N ALA A 60 -19.40 -14.58 -3.72
CA ALA A 60 -18.59 -13.73 -2.84
C ALA A 60 -18.38 -14.34 -1.43
N ARG A 61 -19.17 -15.37 -1.07
CA ARG A 61 -18.99 -16.12 0.18
C ARG A 61 -17.75 -17.02 0.19
N ASN A 62 -17.28 -17.42 -0.99
CA ASN A 62 -16.07 -18.23 -1.14
C ASN A 62 -14.88 -17.33 -1.52
N MET A 63 -13.67 -17.82 -1.27
CA MET A 63 -12.47 -17.08 -1.66
C MET A 63 -12.43 -16.91 -3.17
N GLY A 64 -12.32 -15.68 -3.66
CA GLY A 64 -12.31 -15.41 -5.09
C GLY A 64 -11.81 -14.02 -5.44
N MET A 65 -11.61 -13.78 -6.74
CA MET A 65 -11.22 -12.49 -7.28
C MET A 65 -11.92 -12.24 -8.62
N GLN A 66 -12.20 -10.97 -8.91
CA GLN A 66 -12.69 -10.55 -10.21
C GLN A 66 -11.52 -10.15 -11.11
N LEU A 67 -11.38 -10.82 -12.25
CA LEU A 67 -10.43 -10.48 -13.31
C LEU A 67 -11.19 -9.86 -14.48
N VAL A 68 -10.67 -8.79 -15.07
CA VAL A 68 -11.25 -8.18 -16.27
C VAL A 68 -10.27 -8.33 -17.42
N PHE A 69 -10.60 -9.19 -18.38
CA PHE A 69 -9.82 -9.35 -19.60
C PHE A 69 -10.34 -8.39 -20.65
N TYR A 70 -9.46 -7.65 -21.32
CA TYR A 70 -9.85 -6.83 -22.46
C TYR A 70 -9.61 -7.62 -23.75
N LEU A 71 -10.69 -8.09 -24.36
CA LEU A 71 -10.63 -8.79 -25.65
C LEU A 71 -10.73 -7.78 -26.78
N GLY A 72 -9.64 -7.63 -27.55
CA GLY A 72 -9.61 -6.76 -28.73
C GLY A 72 -8.20 -6.33 -29.13
N VAL A 73 -8.12 -5.42 -30.10
CA VAL A 73 -6.85 -4.89 -30.63
C VAL A 73 -6.48 -3.64 -29.86
N LYS A 74 -5.31 -3.66 -29.22
CA LYS A 74 -4.76 -2.54 -28.43
C LYS A 74 -4.85 -1.24 -29.26
N GLY A 75 -5.59 -0.25 -28.75
CA GLY A 75 -5.73 1.07 -29.36
C GLY A 75 -6.93 1.28 -30.31
N LEU A 76 -7.71 0.24 -30.65
CA LEU A 76 -8.86 0.38 -31.56
C LEU A 76 -10.20 0.00 -30.92
N PHE A 77 -10.26 -1.17 -30.30
CA PHE A 77 -11.49 -1.71 -29.71
C PHE A 77 -11.13 -2.74 -28.64
N GLY A 78 -11.73 -2.64 -27.46
CA GLY A 78 -11.54 -3.59 -26.36
C GLY A 78 -12.87 -3.87 -25.68
N VAL A 79 -13.34 -5.11 -25.76
CA VAL A 79 -14.52 -5.57 -25.02
C VAL A 79 -14.06 -6.08 -23.66
N PRO A 80 -14.44 -5.44 -22.54
CA PRO A 80 -14.15 -5.97 -21.22
C PRO A 80 -14.96 -7.24 -21.01
N LEU A 81 -14.25 -8.34 -20.76
CA LEU A 81 -14.75 -9.64 -20.35
C LEU A 81 -14.44 -9.82 -18.84
N PRO A 82 -15.35 -9.41 -17.95
CA PRO A 82 -15.22 -9.71 -16.53
C PRO A 82 -15.39 -11.21 -16.27
N ILE A 83 -14.46 -11.80 -15.55
CA ILE A 83 -14.43 -13.21 -15.14
C ILE A 83 -14.24 -13.25 -13.62
N TRP A 84 -15.15 -13.92 -12.93
CA TRP A 84 -14.98 -14.25 -11.52
C TRP A 84 -14.16 -15.53 -11.40
N VAL A 85 -13.03 -15.45 -10.72
CA VAL A 85 -12.17 -16.60 -10.40
C VAL A 85 -12.41 -16.96 -8.95
N GLU A 86 -13.03 -18.10 -8.72
CA GLU A 86 -13.32 -18.66 -7.40
C GLU A 86 -12.30 -19.76 -7.08
N LEU A 87 -11.75 -19.75 -5.87
CA LEU A 87 -10.88 -20.81 -5.38
C LEU A 87 -11.76 -22.00 -4.98
N ILE A 88 -11.79 -23.07 -5.76
CA ILE A 88 -12.59 -24.27 -5.47
C ILE A 88 -11.89 -25.13 -4.43
N GLY A 89 -10.56 -25.28 -4.55
CA GLY A 89 -9.78 -26.12 -3.67
C GLY A 89 -8.35 -25.64 -3.55
N LEU A 90 -7.79 -25.74 -2.35
CA LEU A 90 -6.38 -25.47 -2.09
C LEU A 90 -5.84 -26.53 -1.14
N VAL A 91 -4.73 -27.16 -1.52
CA VAL A 91 -3.99 -28.09 -0.67
C VAL A 91 -2.55 -27.63 -0.57
N ALA A 92 -2.11 -27.38 0.65
CA ALA A 92 -0.76 -26.91 0.95
C ALA A 92 -0.22 -27.60 2.20
N THR A 93 1.09 -27.79 2.27
CA THR A 93 1.79 -28.19 3.49
C THR A 93 2.74 -27.08 3.87
N ALA A 94 2.64 -26.60 5.10
CA ALA A 94 3.49 -25.56 5.65
C ALA A 94 4.20 -26.07 6.91
N ARG A 95 5.45 -25.68 7.08
CA ARG A 95 6.15 -25.74 8.36
C ARG A 95 5.97 -24.41 9.06
N VAL A 96 5.58 -24.47 10.32
CA VAL A 96 5.32 -23.32 11.17
C VAL A 96 6.22 -23.44 12.38
N ARG A 97 7.09 -22.45 12.59
CA ARG A 97 7.96 -22.33 13.74
C ARG A 97 7.44 -21.21 14.64
N LEU A 98 7.00 -21.57 15.83
CA LEU A 98 6.42 -20.64 16.81
C LEU A 98 7.49 -20.31 17.85
N GLN A 99 7.76 -19.03 18.06
CA GLN A 99 8.58 -18.55 19.16
C GLN A 99 7.69 -18.27 20.35
N LEU A 100 7.90 -19.02 21.44
CA LEU A 100 7.13 -18.88 22.67
C LEU A 100 7.76 -17.81 23.56
N THR A 101 6.91 -17.09 24.29
CA THR A 101 7.29 -16.09 25.29
C THR A 101 6.57 -16.39 26.61
N PRO A 102 7.16 -16.09 27.80
CA PRO A 102 6.49 -16.33 29.07
C PRO A 102 5.27 -15.44 29.32
N ASP A 103 5.15 -14.32 28.61
CA ASP A 103 4.04 -13.36 28.78
C ASP A 103 2.87 -13.67 27.82
N PRO A 104 1.59 -13.52 28.23
CA PRO A 104 0.44 -13.64 27.33
C PRO A 104 0.57 -12.74 26.09
N PRO A 105 0.26 -13.19 24.85
CA PRO A 105 -0.44 -14.43 24.46
C PRO A 105 0.46 -15.68 24.35
N PHE A 106 1.62 -15.67 24.99
CA PHE A 106 2.62 -16.74 25.06
C PHE A 106 3.30 -17.09 23.72
N LEU A 107 3.05 -16.29 22.69
CA LEU A 107 3.55 -16.50 21.34
C LEU A 107 3.99 -15.18 20.74
N LYS A 108 5.30 -15.01 20.57
CA LYS A 108 5.92 -13.78 20.05
C LYS A 108 5.82 -13.74 18.53
N THR A 109 6.50 -14.67 17.86
CA THR A 109 6.55 -14.72 16.40
C THR A 109 6.13 -16.09 15.87
N ALA A 110 5.53 -16.11 14.68
CA ALA A 110 5.32 -17.32 13.90
C ALA A 110 6.02 -17.17 12.55
N THR A 111 6.93 -18.10 12.25
CA THR A 111 7.58 -18.19 10.95
C THR A 111 6.96 -19.33 10.15
N ILE A 112 6.49 -19.04 8.94
CA ILE A 112 5.76 -19.97 8.07
C ILE A 112 6.55 -20.18 6.78
N THR A 113 6.76 -21.44 6.41
CA THR A 113 7.41 -21.84 5.15
C THR A 113 6.58 -22.91 4.46
N LEU A 114 6.32 -22.74 3.17
CA LEU A 114 5.63 -23.73 2.35
C LEU A 114 6.59 -24.84 1.91
N MET A 115 6.16 -26.09 2.03
CA MET A 115 6.93 -27.28 1.63
C MET A 115 6.74 -27.64 0.15
N GLY A 116 6.68 -26.62 -0.70
CA GLY A 116 6.40 -26.71 -2.12
C GLY A 116 5.24 -25.82 -2.55
N VAL A 117 5.08 -25.68 -3.86
CA VAL A 117 4.01 -24.87 -4.44
C VAL A 117 2.65 -25.50 -4.08
N PRO A 118 1.69 -24.72 -3.53
CA PRO A 118 0.38 -25.23 -3.17
C PRO A 118 -0.38 -25.71 -4.41
N LYS A 119 -1.13 -26.80 -4.27
CA LYS A 119 -2.01 -27.28 -5.34
C LYS A 119 -3.33 -26.53 -5.28
N VAL A 120 -3.62 -25.80 -6.35
CA VAL A 120 -4.82 -24.95 -6.46
C VAL A 120 -5.74 -25.45 -7.55
N GLN A 121 -7.03 -25.47 -7.24
CA GLN A 121 -8.13 -25.66 -8.17
C GLN A 121 -8.96 -24.38 -8.16
N ALA A 122 -9.02 -23.69 -9.30
CA ALA A 122 -9.79 -22.46 -9.47
C ALA A 122 -10.91 -22.66 -10.50
N GLY A 123 -12.12 -22.20 -10.16
CA GLY A 123 -13.27 -22.12 -11.05
C GLY A 123 -13.35 -20.74 -11.67
N CYS A 124 -13.49 -20.66 -12.99
CA CYS A 124 -13.64 -19.38 -13.71
C CYS A 124 -15.07 -19.29 -14.24
N THR A 125 -15.83 -18.28 -13.81
CA THR A 125 -17.16 -18.00 -14.39
C THR A 125 -17.17 -16.63 -15.08
N PRO A 126 -17.52 -16.54 -16.37
CA PRO A 126 -17.69 -15.25 -17.04
C PRO A 126 -18.93 -14.52 -16.51
N MET A 127 -18.80 -13.22 -16.26
CA MET A 127 -19.88 -12.38 -15.73
C MET A 127 -20.67 -11.70 -16.87
N ILE A 128 -21.20 -12.50 -17.80
CA ILE A 128 -22.07 -12.05 -18.91
C ILE A 128 -23.44 -12.69 -18.76
N GLU A 129 -24.52 -11.90 -18.74
CA GLU A 129 -25.92 -12.34 -18.53
C GLU A 129 -26.44 -13.41 -19.51
N ARG A 130 -25.75 -13.62 -20.64
CA ARG A 130 -26.07 -14.64 -21.67
C ARG A 130 -24.85 -15.43 -22.15
N GLY A 131 -23.77 -15.43 -21.39
CA GLY A 131 -22.54 -16.14 -21.75
C GLY A 131 -22.59 -17.60 -21.33
N VAL A 132 -22.15 -18.51 -22.21
CA VAL A 132 -21.91 -19.92 -21.91
C VAL A 132 -21.06 -20.01 -20.63
N ASN A 133 -21.38 -20.93 -19.72
CA ASN A 133 -20.44 -21.33 -18.67
C ASN A 133 -19.20 -21.87 -19.37
N ILE A 134 -18.17 -21.03 -19.54
CA ILE A 134 -16.88 -21.44 -20.09
C ILE A 134 -16.13 -22.19 -18.98
N LEU A 135 -16.70 -23.33 -18.58
CA LEU A 135 -16.03 -24.37 -17.83
C LEU A 135 -14.91 -24.87 -18.74
N ASN A 136 -13.67 -24.55 -18.37
CA ASN A 136 -12.43 -25.03 -18.98
C ASN A 136 -11.97 -24.31 -20.26
N LEU A 137 -11.60 -23.03 -20.15
CA LEU A 137 -10.47 -22.55 -20.95
C LEU A 137 -9.17 -22.92 -20.21
N PRO A 138 -8.40 -23.93 -20.66
CA PRO A 138 -7.19 -24.37 -19.97
C PRO A 138 -6.13 -23.26 -19.83
N LEU A 139 -6.20 -22.22 -20.65
CA LEU A 139 -5.30 -21.06 -20.59
C LEU A 139 -5.43 -20.27 -19.29
N ILE A 140 -6.66 -20.06 -18.77
CA ILE A 140 -6.88 -19.23 -17.59
C ILE A 140 -6.52 -20.00 -16.31
N SER A 141 -6.91 -21.28 -16.23
CA SER A 141 -6.52 -22.12 -15.09
C SER A 141 -5.01 -22.27 -14.99
N ASN A 142 -4.31 -22.41 -16.13
CA ASN A 142 -2.86 -22.48 -16.16
C ASN A 142 -2.22 -21.14 -15.77
N PHE A 143 -2.77 -20.01 -16.22
CA PHE A 143 -2.32 -18.68 -15.82
C PHE A 143 -2.49 -18.44 -14.31
N VAL A 144 -3.65 -18.78 -13.74
CA VAL A 144 -3.92 -18.65 -12.31
C VAL A 144 -2.95 -19.52 -11.50
N ASN A 145 -2.76 -20.78 -11.90
CA ASN A 145 -1.81 -21.68 -11.25
C ASN A 145 -0.36 -21.16 -11.35
N TRP A 146 0.03 -20.61 -12.50
CA TRP A 146 1.35 -20.00 -12.67
C TRP A 146 1.54 -18.76 -11.79
N ALA A 147 0.54 -17.87 -11.73
CA ALA A 147 0.59 -16.67 -10.89
C ALA A 147 0.69 -17.02 -9.40
N ILE A 148 -0.08 -18.02 -8.95
CA ILE A 148 -0.03 -18.53 -7.58
C ILE A 148 1.32 -19.19 -7.32
N ALA A 149 1.86 -19.97 -8.26
CA ALA A 149 3.18 -20.57 -8.12
C ALA A 149 4.28 -19.52 -8.00
N ALA A 150 4.25 -18.47 -8.82
CA ALA A 150 5.20 -17.37 -8.75
C ALA A 150 5.14 -16.67 -7.39
N ALA A 151 3.94 -16.32 -6.90
CA ALA A 151 3.77 -15.69 -5.60
C ALA A 151 4.19 -16.61 -4.44
N ALA A 152 3.77 -17.88 -4.47
CA ALA A 152 4.08 -18.86 -3.43
C ALA A 152 5.58 -19.20 -3.38
N SER A 153 6.30 -19.15 -4.52
CA SER A 153 7.74 -19.45 -4.60
C SER A 153 8.61 -18.56 -3.70
N MET A 154 8.12 -17.37 -3.35
CA MET A 154 8.81 -16.46 -2.42
C MET A 154 8.76 -16.96 -0.97
N TYR A 155 7.86 -17.90 -0.65
CA TYR A 155 7.64 -18.43 0.69
C TYR A 155 7.84 -19.95 0.76
N VAL A 156 8.37 -20.56 -0.31
CA VAL A 156 8.74 -21.98 -0.34
C VAL A 156 10.15 -22.15 0.22
N ALA A 157 10.35 -23.23 0.98
CA ALA A 157 11.65 -23.54 1.60
C ALA A 157 12.82 -23.39 0.61
N PRO A 158 13.92 -22.72 1.00
CA PRO A 158 14.26 -22.27 2.36
C PRO A 158 13.66 -20.91 2.77
N LYS A 159 12.93 -20.23 1.89
CA LYS A 159 12.36 -18.89 2.19
C LYS A 159 11.19 -19.00 3.16
N SER A 160 10.98 -17.98 3.99
CA SER A 160 9.96 -18.00 5.04
C SER A 160 9.28 -16.64 5.19
N LEU A 161 8.07 -16.66 5.76
CA LEU A 161 7.31 -15.49 6.17
C LEU A 161 7.28 -15.44 7.71
N THR A 162 7.84 -14.41 8.31
CA THR A 162 7.80 -14.20 9.77
C THR A 162 6.72 -13.17 10.11
N LEU A 163 5.83 -13.54 11.02
CA LEU A 163 4.73 -12.70 11.52
C LEU A 163 4.89 -12.50 13.03
N ASP A 164 4.63 -11.29 13.50
CA ASP A 164 4.52 -10.98 14.93
C ASP A 164 3.09 -11.30 15.39
N ILE A 165 2.93 -12.42 16.08
CA ILE A 165 1.61 -12.92 16.48
C ILE A 165 1.15 -12.25 17.77
N SER A 166 2.08 -11.75 18.60
CA SER A 166 1.71 -11.00 19.80
C SER A 166 0.92 -9.75 19.43
N LYS A 167 1.43 -8.96 18.48
CA LYS A 167 0.74 -7.75 17.99
C LYS A 167 -0.57 -8.07 17.27
N MET A 168 -0.59 -9.11 16.43
CA MET A 168 -1.80 -9.53 15.72
C MET A 168 -2.91 -10.04 16.65
N LEU A 169 -2.59 -10.85 17.67
CA LEU A 169 -3.59 -11.41 18.59
C LEU A 169 -4.11 -10.38 19.59
N GLN A 170 -3.31 -9.38 19.92
CA GLN A 170 -3.75 -8.24 20.74
C GLN A 170 -4.66 -7.28 19.95
N GLY A 171 -4.89 -7.52 18.66
CA GLY A 171 -5.74 -6.68 17.81
C GLY A 171 -5.07 -5.37 17.41
N ASP A 172 -3.75 -5.27 17.56
CA ASP A 172 -3.00 -4.05 17.33
C ASP A 172 -2.62 -3.93 15.84
N ASP A 173 -3.62 -3.65 15.00
CA ASP A 173 -3.41 -3.26 13.59
C ASP A 173 -2.99 -1.77 13.49
N ILE A 174 -2.80 -1.10 14.63
CA ILE A 174 -2.43 0.31 14.68
C ILE A 174 -0.97 0.45 14.28
N LYS A 175 -0.77 1.13 13.16
CA LYS A 175 0.56 1.39 12.65
C LYS A 175 1.22 2.52 13.44
N LYS A 176 2.23 2.17 14.25
CA LYS A 176 3.03 3.12 15.04
C LYS A 176 4.38 3.47 14.40
N GLU A 177 4.79 2.71 13.39
CA GLU A 177 6.07 2.90 12.71
C GLU A 177 5.92 2.88 11.19
N THR A 178 6.72 3.70 10.51
CA THR A 178 6.84 3.69 9.04
C THR A 178 7.84 2.63 8.58
N LEU A 179 7.53 1.97 7.47
CA LEU A 179 8.42 1.02 6.78
C LEU A 179 9.62 1.73 6.15
N ALA A 180 9.44 2.99 5.73
CA ALA A 180 10.52 3.82 5.25
C ALA A 180 11.49 4.18 6.38
N LEU A 181 12.78 3.91 6.14
CA LEU A 181 13.91 4.25 7.02
C LEU A 181 14.31 5.73 6.91
N GLY A 182 13.95 6.36 5.80
CA GLY A 182 14.24 7.75 5.50
C GLY A 182 13.78 8.15 4.11
N VAL A 183 14.24 9.31 3.67
CA VAL A 183 13.86 9.90 2.39
C VAL A 183 15.12 10.28 1.62
N ILE A 184 15.17 9.92 0.34
CA ILE A 184 16.08 10.53 -0.63
C ILE A 184 15.41 11.78 -1.18
N PHE A 185 16.03 12.93 -0.92
CA PHE A 185 15.57 14.21 -1.46
C PHE A 185 16.41 14.60 -2.66
N ILE A 186 15.75 14.93 -3.75
CA ILE A 186 16.35 15.18 -5.06
C ILE A 186 15.96 16.59 -5.50
N ARG A 187 16.93 17.35 -6.00
CA ARG A 187 16.70 18.61 -6.72
C ARG A 187 17.25 18.48 -8.12
N ILE A 188 16.41 18.73 -9.10
CA ILE A 188 16.72 18.66 -10.52
C ILE A 188 16.85 20.11 -11.00
N HIS A 189 18.07 20.53 -11.33
CA HIS A 189 18.32 21.92 -11.74
C HIS A 189 18.10 22.07 -13.24
N LYS A 190 18.97 21.46 -14.04
CA LYS A 190 19.00 21.62 -15.49
C LYS A 190 19.70 20.48 -16.19
N ALA A 191 19.41 20.32 -17.47
CA ALA A 191 20.26 19.56 -18.37
C ALA A 191 20.94 20.50 -19.38
N VAL A 192 22.09 20.08 -19.92
CA VAL A 192 22.88 20.88 -20.86
C VAL A 192 23.33 20.00 -22.01
N GLY A 193 23.20 20.50 -23.24
CA GLY A 193 23.73 19.86 -24.44
C GLY A 193 23.03 18.55 -24.79
N LEU A 194 21.71 18.49 -24.60
CA LEU A 194 20.92 17.31 -24.96
C LEU A 194 21.04 16.97 -26.44
N SER A 195 20.95 15.68 -26.75
CA SER A 195 20.86 15.22 -28.13
C SER A 195 19.49 15.55 -28.73
N LYS A 196 19.50 16.12 -29.93
CA LYS A 196 18.29 16.39 -30.69
C LYS A 196 17.72 15.07 -31.20
N GLN A 197 16.54 14.69 -30.73
CA GLN A 197 15.83 13.52 -31.28
C GLN A 197 14.93 13.94 -32.45
N ASP A 198 14.36 15.14 -32.37
CA ASP A 198 13.29 15.53 -33.27
C ASP A 198 13.80 16.31 -34.51
N GLN A 199 13.64 15.74 -35.71
CA GLN A 199 14.08 16.39 -36.97
C GLN A 199 13.09 17.43 -37.51
N ARG A 200 11.85 17.47 -36.99
CA ARG A 200 10.72 18.27 -37.51
C ARG A 200 10.37 19.52 -36.70
N GLY A 201 11.10 19.82 -35.62
CA GLY A 201 10.93 21.03 -34.80
C GLY A 201 11.23 22.34 -35.54
N SER A 202 11.37 23.44 -34.79
CA SER A 202 11.66 24.79 -35.32
C SER A 202 12.88 24.80 -36.27
N LYS A 203 13.14 25.89 -37.02
CA LYS A 203 14.23 25.93 -38.03
C LYS A 203 15.63 25.53 -37.50
N GLY A 204 15.85 25.51 -36.17
CA GLY A 204 17.03 24.95 -35.51
C GLY A 204 16.83 23.56 -34.88
N GLY A 205 15.59 23.18 -34.58
CA GLY A 205 15.07 21.97 -33.95
C GLY A 205 15.70 21.61 -32.61
N GLY A 206 14.89 21.62 -31.56
CA GLY A 206 15.16 21.14 -30.23
C GLY A 206 14.40 19.85 -29.91
N SER A 207 14.44 19.49 -28.63
CA SER A 207 13.68 18.41 -28.02
C SER A 207 12.73 19.02 -27.00
N ASP A 208 11.69 18.29 -26.62
CA ASP A 208 10.73 18.60 -25.57
C ASP A 208 11.04 17.77 -24.29
N PRO A 209 12.16 18.03 -23.58
CA PRO A 209 12.63 17.13 -22.53
C PRO A 209 11.79 17.17 -21.25
N TYR A 210 11.68 15.99 -20.63
CA TYR A 210 11.24 15.81 -19.25
C TYR A 210 12.03 14.67 -18.57
N ILE A 211 11.99 14.63 -17.23
CA ILE A 211 12.74 13.67 -16.43
C ILE A 211 11.78 12.84 -15.59
N THR A 212 11.96 11.52 -15.65
CA THR A 212 11.31 10.59 -14.72
C THR A 212 12.33 10.06 -13.72
N VAL A 213 11.96 10.08 -12.44
CA VAL A 213 12.78 9.51 -11.35
C VAL A 213 12.19 8.16 -10.95
N THR A 214 13.02 7.12 -11.00
CA THR A 214 12.62 5.72 -10.77
C THR A 214 13.69 4.99 -9.94
N TRP A 215 13.33 3.84 -9.37
CA TRP A 215 14.29 2.80 -8.96
C TRP A 215 14.57 1.87 -10.15
N SER A 216 15.85 1.55 -10.38
CA SER A 216 16.38 1.07 -11.68
C SER A 216 15.82 -0.26 -12.19
N LYS A 217 15.50 -1.25 -11.33
CA LYS A 217 15.09 -2.60 -11.79
C LYS A 217 13.58 -2.73 -12.03
N PHE A 218 12.96 -1.80 -12.76
CA PHE A 218 11.53 -1.84 -13.16
C PHE A 218 10.51 -1.33 -12.14
N SER A 219 10.83 -0.28 -11.38
CA SER A 219 9.80 0.40 -10.60
C SER A 219 8.98 1.36 -11.47
N LYS A 220 7.70 1.52 -11.14
CA LYS A 220 6.85 2.59 -11.69
C LYS A 220 7.54 3.95 -11.42
N PRO A 221 7.50 4.91 -12.37
CA PRO A 221 8.01 6.25 -12.12
C PRO A 221 7.43 6.85 -10.84
N GLN A 222 8.32 7.31 -9.96
CA GLN A 222 7.98 7.86 -8.64
C GLN A 222 7.71 9.37 -8.72
N PHE A 223 8.37 10.04 -9.65
CA PHE A 223 8.23 11.46 -9.93
C PHE A 223 8.47 11.73 -11.41
N CYS A 224 7.81 12.75 -11.95
CA CYS A 224 7.95 13.22 -13.32
C CYS A 224 7.98 14.76 -13.30
N THR A 225 8.95 15.36 -13.98
CA THR A 225 9.01 16.82 -14.14
C THR A 225 7.98 17.30 -15.16
N ARG A 226 7.81 18.61 -15.26
CA ARG A 226 7.14 19.21 -16.41
C ARG A 226 7.96 18.99 -17.69
N VAL A 227 7.27 19.03 -18.83
CA VAL A 227 7.88 19.07 -20.17
C VAL A 227 8.29 20.50 -20.49
N ILE A 228 9.52 20.70 -20.96
CA ILE A 228 10.01 21.99 -21.45
C ILE A 228 10.15 21.87 -22.97
N GLN A 229 9.58 22.80 -23.72
CA GLN A 229 9.47 22.67 -25.18
C GLN A 229 10.65 23.29 -25.95
N ASP A 230 11.09 22.62 -27.01
CA ASP A 230 12.09 23.05 -27.99
C ASP A 230 13.40 23.57 -27.36
N ASP A 231 13.90 22.90 -26.31
CA ASP A 231 15.09 23.33 -25.55
C ASP A 231 16.05 22.16 -25.26
N LEU A 232 17.29 22.28 -25.75
CA LEU A 232 18.37 21.32 -25.49
C LEU A 232 19.14 21.61 -24.19
N ASN A 233 18.81 22.69 -23.49
CA ASN A 233 19.41 23.09 -22.22
C ASN A 233 18.31 23.42 -21.16
N PRO A 234 17.36 22.51 -20.93
CA PRO A 234 16.18 22.78 -20.11
C PRO A 234 16.54 23.07 -18.66
N ILE A 235 15.86 24.05 -18.06
CA ILE A 235 15.96 24.39 -16.63
C ILE A 235 14.65 23.97 -15.94
N PHE A 236 14.73 22.90 -15.14
CA PHE A 236 13.58 22.32 -14.44
C PHE A 236 13.32 23.04 -13.10
N GLU A 237 14.34 23.12 -12.24
CA GLU A 237 14.27 23.58 -10.85
C GLU A 237 13.13 22.92 -10.06
N GLU A 238 13.02 21.59 -10.21
CA GLU A 238 12.01 20.78 -9.54
C GLU A 238 12.64 19.89 -8.46
N SER A 239 11.86 19.54 -7.44
CA SER A 239 12.36 18.69 -6.36
C SER A 239 11.36 17.63 -5.95
N CYS A 240 11.84 16.48 -5.52
CA CYS A 240 11.00 15.39 -5.05
C CYS A 240 11.67 14.63 -3.91
N GLY A 241 10.84 13.96 -3.10
CA GLY A 241 11.30 13.05 -2.05
C GLY A 241 10.82 11.64 -2.35
N LEU A 242 11.74 10.68 -2.34
CA LEU A 242 11.47 9.26 -2.52
C LEU A 242 11.72 8.53 -1.20
N LEU A 243 10.81 7.62 -0.84
CA LEU A 243 10.95 6.82 0.36
C LEU A 243 12.00 5.74 0.18
N VAL A 244 12.86 5.56 1.18
CA VAL A 244 13.86 4.49 1.22
C VAL A 244 13.39 3.44 2.21
N THR A 245 13.01 2.26 1.72
CA THR A 245 12.66 1.10 2.54
C THR A 245 13.85 0.15 2.66
N SER A 246 13.81 -0.74 3.66
CA SER A 246 14.84 -1.76 3.87
C SER A 246 14.99 -2.70 2.65
N ASP A 247 13.89 -3.00 1.96
CA ASP A 247 13.90 -3.86 0.77
C ASP A 247 14.73 -3.27 -0.39
N LEU A 248 14.68 -1.95 -0.59
CA LEU A 248 15.47 -1.27 -1.63
C LEU A 248 16.97 -1.37 -1.34
N ILE A 249 17.35 -1.28 -0.06
CA ILE A 249 18.75 -1.41 0.38
C ILE A 249 19.21 -2.85 0.19
N LYS A 250 18.42 -3.84 0.65
CA LYS A 250 18.74 -5.27 0.54
C LYS A 250 18.86 -5.72 -0.92
N ALA A 251 18.05 -5.15 -1.80
CA ALA A 251 18.08 -5.45 -3.23
C ALA A 251 19.18 -4.71 -4.00
N ASP A 252 19.96 -3.84 -3.34
CA ASP A 252 20.93 -2.93 -3.98
C ASP A 252 20.32 -2.21 -5.19
N GLU A 253 19.14 -1.61 -4.99
CA GLU A 253 18.49 -0.79 -6.00
C GLU A 253 19.24 0.52 -6.20
N GLN A 254 19.28 0.98 -7.45
CA GLN A 254 19.89 2.26 -7.80
C GLN A 254 18.81 3.30 -8.09
N LEU A 255 19.10 4.54 -7.72
CA LEU A 255 18.30 5.69 -8.13
C LEU A 255 18.56 5.94 -9.62
N SER A 256 17.50 5.97 -10.42
CA SER A 256 17.55 6.19 -11.86
C SER A 256 16.85 7.50 -12.21
N MET A 257 17.53 8.33 -13.00
CA MET A 257 16.96 9.51 -13.65
C MET A 257 16.98 9.29 -15.15
N GLU A 258 15.80 9.17 -15.74
CA GLU A 258 15.62 8.93 -17.18
C GLU A 258 15.10 10.21 -17.83
N LEU A 259 15.87 10.74 -18.79
CA LEU A 259 15.48 11.85 -19.65
C LEU A 259 14.78 11.31 -20.89
N TRP A 260 13.63 11.91 -21.17
CA TRP A 260 12.75 11.58 -22.27
C TRP A 260 12.48 12.81 -23.12
N ASP A 261 12.27 12.61 -24.42
CA ASP A 261 11.76 13.61 -25.35
C ASP A 261 10.27 13.37 -25.59
N SER A 262 9.42 14.35 -25.27
CA SER A 262 7.98 14.18 -25.38
C SER A 262 7.50 14.33 -26.83
N ASP A 263 6.91 13.27 -27.37
CA ASP A 263 6.44 13.22 -28.74
C ASP A 263 4.92 13.29 -28.83
N ARG A 264 4.41 14.22 -29.65
CA ARG A 264 2.96 14.41 -29.78
C ARG A 264 2.24 13.27 -30.52
N SER A 265 2.94 12.57 -31.42
CA SER A 265 2.35 11.56 -32.31
C SER A 265 3.06 10.20 -32.31
N SER A 266 4.18 10.09 -31.61
CA SER A 266 5.01 8.89 -31.46
C SER A 266 5.11 8.49 -29.99
N ALA A 267 5.79 7.38 -29.71
CA ALA A 267 6.22 7.11 -28.35
C ALA A 267 7.42 8.00 -28.02
N ASP A 268 7.51 8.45 -26.77
CA ASP A 268 8.60 9.31 -26.29
C ASP A 268 9.96 8.63 -26.45
N ASP A 269 10.96 9.38 -26.91
CA ASP A 269 12.31 8.88 -27.17
C ASP A 269 13.21 9.02 -25.94
N VAL A 270 14.02 8.00 -25.64
CA VAL A 270 14.99 8.05 -24.55
C VAL A 270 16.17 8.91 -24.97
N VAL A 271 16.34 10.06 -24.31
CA VAL A 271 17.48 10.97 -24.52
C VAL A 271 18.69 10.49 -23.74
N GLY A 272 18.46 9.93 -22.55
CA GLY A 272 19.52 9.31 -21.75
C GLY A 272 19.11 8.98 -20.33
N LYS A 273 19.98 8.29 -19.62
CA LYS A 273 19.77 7.80 -18.25
C LYS A 273 20.96 8.09 -17.37
N VAL A 274 20.71 8.32 -16.09
CA VAL A 274 21.73 8.43 -15.04
C VAL A 274 21.33 7.49 -13.91
N GLU A 275 22.26 6.66 -13.46
CA GLU A 275 22.06 5.81 -12.29
C GLU A 275 23.04 6.16 -11.17
N LEU A 276 22.54 6.14 -9.94
CA LEU A 276 23.33 6.40 -8.73
C LEU A 276 22.98 5.37 -7.66
N SER A 277 23.99 4.68 -7.13
CA SER A 277 23.81 3.81 -5.96
C SER A 277 23.48 4.62 -4.71
N ILE A 278 22.42 4.21 -4.01
CA ILE A 278 21.96 4.87 -2.78
C ILE A 278 22.84 4.56 -1.57
N GLN A 279 23.64 3.49 -1.60
CA GLN A 279 24.45 3.06 -0.45
C GLN A 279 25.43 4.15 0.01
N LYS A 280 26.06 4.86 -0.94
CA LYS A 280 26.99 5.96 -0.64
C LYS A 280 26.28 7.15 0.02
N LEU A 281 25.03 7.40 -0.34
CA LEU A 281 24.23 8.47 0.26
C LEU A 281 23.85 8.12 1.70
N ILE A 282 23.51 6.86 1.95
CA ILE A 282 23.14 6.35 3.28
C ILE A 282 24.31 6.45 4.27
N GLN A 283 25.55 6.30 3.80
CA GLN A 283 26.75 6.48 4.63
C GLN A 283 26.98 7.94 5.09
N HIS A 284 26.33 8.91 4.44
CA HIS A 284 26.46 10.33 4.74
C HIS A 284 25.09 11.00 4.88
N PRO A 285 24.28 10.61 5.88
CA PRO A 285 22.94 11.13 6.05
C PRO A 285 22.95 12.63 6.38
N GLY A 286 21.89 13.33 5.98
CA GLY A 286 21.67 14.74 6.32
C GLY A 286 22.36 15.75 5.42
N LYS A 287 23.05 15.30 4.36
CA LYS A 287 23.79 16.18 3.43
C LYS A 287 23.29 16.01 2.00
N MET A 288 23.15 17.15 1.30
CA MET A 288 22.92 17.19 -0.14
C MET A 288 24.27 17.16 -0.87
N PHE A 289 24.36 16.35 -1.92
CA PHE A 289 25.53 16.23 -2.78
C PHE A 289 25.18 16.71 -4.18
N PRO A 290 25.86 17.76 -4.70
CA PRO A 290 25.72 18.16 -6.08
C PRO A 290 26.36 17.11 -7.00
N GLN A 291 25.66 16.83 -8.10
CA GLN A 291 26.04 15.86 -9.12
C GLN A 291 26.00 16.53 -10.48
N THR A 292 27.05 16.30 -11.26
CA THR A 292 27.07 16.54 -12.71
C THR A 292 27.25 15.19 -13.36
N SER A 293 26.18 14.65 -13.93
CA SER A 293 26.14 13.29 -14.46
C SER A 293 26.04 13.32 -15.97
N LYS A 294 26.94 12.59 -16.64
CA LYS A 294 26.85 12.39 -18.09
C LYS A 294 25.72 11.41 -18.40
N LEU A 295 24.97 11.70 -19.46
CA LEU A 295 23.88 10.84 -19.88
C LEU A 295 24.42 9.54 -20.49
N GLN A 296 23.80 8.43 -20.12
CA GLN A 296 24.09 7.09 -20.66
C GLN A 296 22.92 6.59 -21.50
N GLY A 297 23.19 5.73 -22.48
CA GLY A 297 22.18 5.06 -23.27
C GLY A 297 21.58 3.87 -22.52
N LEU A 298 20.72 3.11 -23.22
CA LEU A 298 20.06 1.91 -22.67
C LEU A 298 21.04 0.76 -22.35
N THR A 299 22.21 0.76 -22.97
CA THR A 299 23.32 -0.14 -22.64
C THR A 299 24.35 0.59 -21.79
N ALA A 300 24.83 -0.06 -20.73
CA ALA A 300 25.73 0.52 -19.71
C ALA A 300 27.04 1.13 -20.27
N GLU A 301 27.41 0.80 -21.50
CA GLU A 301 28.62 1.25 -22.18
C GLU A 301 28.37 2.38 -23.20
N SER A 302 27.11 2.71 -23.49
CA SER A 302 26.75 3.75 -24.45
C SER A 302 26.72 5.12 -23.75
N SER A 303 27.58 6.04 -24.16
CA SER A 303 27.52 7.44 -23.71
C SER A 303 26.61 8.23 -24.64
N MET A 304 25.65 8.96 -24.07
CA MET A 304 24.79 9.88 -24.81
C MET A 304 25.29 11.32 -24.66
N PRO A 305 25.01 12.21 -25.64
CA PRO A 305 25.31 13.63 -25.51
C PRO A 305 24.46 14.29 -24.42
N GLY A 306 25.13 15.11 -23.61
CA GLY A 306 24.50 15.95 -22.60
C GLY A 306 24.86 15.59 -21.16
N GLU A 307 24.64 16.55 -20.28
CA GLU A 307 24.93 16.44 -18.85
C GLU A 307 23.71 16.88 -18.04
N LEU A 308 23.43 16.15 -16.96
CA LEU A 308 22.39 16.46 -15.99
C LEU A 308 23.03 17.06 -14.74
N HIS A 309 22.58 18.24 -14.34
CA HIS A 309 22.95 18.90 -13.09
C HIS A 309 21.83 18.75 -12.07
N TRP A 310 22.13 18.11 -10.95
CA TRP A 310 21.16 17.77 -9.92
C TRP A 310 21.83 17.65 -8.56
N GLU A 311 21.05 17.65 -7.49
CA GLU A 311 21.53 17.40 -6.13
C GLU A 311 20.72 16.27 -5.51
N VAL A 312 21.37 15.47 -4.68
CA VAL A 312 20.71 14.38 -3.97
C VAL A 312 21.28 14.19 -2.59
N GLY A 313 20.41 13.88 -1.62
CA GLY A 313 20.81 13.58 -0.26
C GLY A 313 19.88 12.57 0.38
N PHE A 314 20.42 11.70 1.21
CA PHE A 314 19.64 10.81 2.07
C PHE A 314 19.44 11.46 3.44
N PHE A 315 18.24 11.36 3.98
CA PHE A 315 17.90 11.89 5.29
C PHE A 315 17.08 10.85 6.04
N GLY A 316 17.63 10.36 7.15
CA GLY A 316 16.93 9.44 8.06
C GLY A 316 15.83 10.13 8.86
N LYS A 317 15.05 9.32 9.57
CA LYS A 317 14.06 9.81 10.55
C LYS A 317 14.76 10.55 11.70
N THR A 318 14.11 11.57 12.24
CA THR A 318 14.58 12.23 13.47
C THR A 318 14.05 11.53 14.70
N GLN A 319 14.66 11.82 15.85
CA GLN A 319 14.18 11.35 17.15
C GLN A 319 13.14 12.31 17.71
N PHE A 320 12.10 11.75 18.32
CA PHE A 320 11.09 12.53 19.03
C PHE A 320 11.71 13.34 20.16
N ARG A 321 11.43 14.65 20.17
CA ARG A 321 11.95 15.54 21.20
C ARG A 321 11.14 15.39 22.48
N LYS A 322 11.81 14.94 23.55
CA LYS A 322 11.22 14.82 24.89
C LYS A 322 10.55 16.10 25.39
N ALA A 323 11.02 17.28 24.96
CA ALA A 323 10.43 18.58 25.31
C ALA A 323 9.04 18.82 24.72
N LEU A 324 8.66 18.12 23.65
CA LEU A 324 7.35 18.22 23.01
C LEU A 324 6.37 17.15 23.53
N ARG A 325 6.82 16.27 24.42
CA ARG A 325 6.00 15.18 24.94
C ARG A 325 4.78 15.74 25.66
N THR A 326 3.62 15.18 25.34
CA THR A 326 2.31 15.53 25.87
C THR A 326 1.72 14.36 26.67
N SER A 327 0.49 14.52 27.14
CA SER A 327 -0.27 13.46 27.81
C SER A 327 -0.89 12.44 26.84
N GLY A 328 -0.81 12.65 25.51
CA GLY A 328 -1.44 11.80 24.50
C GLY A 328 -2.98 11.90 24.43
N ARG A 329 -3.61 12.65 25.35
CA ARG A 329 -5.07 12.81 25.47
C ARG A 329 -5.62 13.76 24.43
N ASP A 330 -6.90 13.59 24.07
CA ASP A 330 -7.57 14.52 23.16
C ASP A 330 -7.79 15.89 23.82
N VAL A 331 -7.15 16.91 23.27
CA VAL A 331 -7.24 18.32 23.69
C VAL A 331 -8.56 18.98 23.29
N ASN A 332 -9.31 18.38 22.36
CA ASN A 332 -10.61 18.91 21.92
C ASN A 332 -11.74 18.54 22.88
N LEU A 333 -11.51 17.61 23.81
CA LEU A 333 -12.50 17.22 24.81
C LEU A 333 -12.57 18.23 25.96
N PRO A 334 -13.77 18.56 26.46
CA PRO A 334 -13.93 19.29 27.71
C PRO A 334 -13.17 18.59 28.85
N LYS A 335 -12.64 19.38 29.80
CA LYS A 335 -11.81 18.85 30.90
C LYS A 335 -12.53 17.80 31.74
N GLU A 336 -13.86 17.89 31.87
CA GLU A 336 -14.67 16.91 32.60
C GLU A 336 -14.76 15.55 31.91
N LEU A 337 -14.50 15.49 30.60
CA LEU A 337 -14.59 14.29 29.76
C LEU A 337 -13.20 13.74 29.38
N ALA A 338 -12.14 14.53 29.53
CA ALA A 338 -10.78 14.18 29.13
C ALA A 338 -10.20 12.97 29.90
N ASP A 339 -10.70 12.65 31.09
CA ASP A 339 -10.24 11.48 31.87
C ASP A 339 -11.04 10.21 31.56
N LYS A 340 -12.10 10.29 30.73
CA LYS A 340 -12.90 9.10 30.38
C LYS A 340 -12.18 8.27 29.31
N PRO A 341 -11.84 7.00 29.60
CA PRO A 341 -11.10 6.15 28.65
C PRO A 341 -11.91 5.86 27.38
N GLU A 342 -13.24 5.78 27.48
CA GLU A 342 -14.15 5.55 26.34
C GLU A 342 -14.13 6.67 25.29
N LEU A 343 -13.62 7.85 25.64
CA LEU A 343 -13.55 9.02 24.74
C LEU A 343 -12.13 9.28 24.23
N GLN A 344 -11.15 8.45 24.63
CA GLN A 344 -9.78 8.57 24.12
C GLN A 344 -9.58 7.72 22.87
N ASP A 345 -8.66 8.14 22.00
CA ASP A 345 -8.27 7.35 20.84
C ASP A 345 -7.65 6.01 21.27
N GLU A 346 -7.92 4.96 20.50
CA GLU A 346 -7.27 3.66 20.69
C GLU A 346 -5.78 3.79 20.30
N ARG A 347 -4.90 3.36 21.21
CA ARG A 347 -3.43 3.43 21.01
C ARG A 347 -2.77 2.05 20.86
N GLY A 348 -3.54 0.98 20.97
CA GLY A 348 -3.02 -0.39 20.94
C GLY A 348 -2.05 -0.69 22.07
N ALA A 349 -1.24 -1.74 21.90
CA ALA A 349 -0.16 -2.05 22.82
C ALA A 349 1.08 -1.20 22.51
N VAL A 350 1.79 -0.80 23.57
CA VAL A 350 3.03 -0.04 23.47
C VAL A 350 4.12 -0.88 24.12
N GLU A 351 5.01 -1.41 23.29
CA GLU A 351 6.06 -2.35 23.72
C GLU A 351 7.44 -1.70 23.69
N THR A 352 7.67 -0.74 22.79
CA THR A 352 8.97 -0.07 22.62
C THR A 352 8.96 1.39 23.09
N GLN A 353 10.15 1.91 23.41
CA GLN A 353 10.31 3.34 23.74
C GLN A 353 9.95 4.26 22.56
N GLU A 354 10.13 3.77 21.33
CA GLU A 354 9.75 4.52 20.12
C GLU A 354 8.24 4.58 19.96
N GLU A 355 7.53 3.46 20.13
CA GLU A 355 6.05 3.42 20.13
C GLU A 355 5.45 4.32 21.23
N ASP A 356 6.06 4.32 22.42
CA ASP A 356 5.69 5.21 23.52
C ASP A 356 5.92 6.69 23.16
N ALA A 357 7.02 7.00 22.48
CA ALA A 357 7.30 8.36 22.02
C ALA A 357 6.30 8.81 20.94
N VAL A 358 5.95 7.95 19.99
CA VAL A 358 4.99 8.21 18.91
C VAL A 358 3.61 8.54 19.48
N THR A 359 3.14 7.78 20.47
CA THR A 359 1.81 7.94 21.09
C THR A 359 1.69 9.16 22.00
N HIS A 360 2.82 9.76 22.42
CA HIS A 360 2.83 10.89 23.36
C HIS A 360 3.56 12.13 22.86
N THR A 361 4.09 12.14 21.64
CA THR A 361 4.85 13.28 21.12
C THR A 361 4.28 13.66 19.76
N PRO A 362 3.79 14.90 19.57
CA PRO A 362 3.34 15.36 18.27
C PRO A 362 4.53 15.65 17.34
N PRO A 363 4.26 15.76 16.03
CA PRO A 363 5.26 16.15 15.06
C PRO A 363 5.98 17.45 15.41
N ASP A 364 7.31 17.48 15.40
CA ASP A 364 8.11 18.66 15.72
C ASP A 364 7.88 19.74 14.65
N PRO A 365 7.35 20.92 15.03
CA PRO A 365 7.22 22.01 14.10
C PRO A 365 8.55 22.42 13.45
N LEU A 366 9.71 22.30 14.13
CA LEU A 366 11.00 22.66 13.53
C LEU A 366 11.26 21.90 12.22
N TRP A 367 10.64 20.73 12.09
CA TRP A 367 10.81 19.75 11.02
C TRP A 367 9.47 19.57 10.28
N PRO A 368 9.08 20.51 9.39
CA PRO A 368 7.77 20.45 8.73
C PRO A 368 7.66 19.31 7.71
N SER A 369 8.78 18.80 7.19
CA SER A 369 8.76 17.66 6.27
C SER A 369 8.75 16.34 7.02
N GLY A 370 8.12 15.32 6.46
CA GLY A 370 8.04 14.02 7.13
C GLY A 370 7.56 12.90 6.22
N ILE A 371 7.43 11.71 6.80
CA ILE A 371 6.84 10.54 6.15
C ILE A 371 5.48 10.33 6.79
N LEU A 372 4.42 10.38 5.99
CA LEU A 372 3.07 10.09 6.45
C LEU A 372 2.65 8.71 5.96
N SER A 373 2.26 7.85 6.89
CA SER A 373 1.54 6.62 6.64
C SER A 373 0.05 6.84 6.87
N VAL A 374 -0.76 6.43 5.89
CA VAL A 374 -2.22 6.43 5.98
C VAL A 374 -2.71 5.02 5.74
N VAL A 375 -3.49 4.47 6.67
CA VAL A 375 -4.09 3.14 6.57
C VAL A 375 -5.60 3.25 6.75
N VAL A 376 -6.33 2.71 5.78
CA VAL A 376 -7.79 2.53 5.87
C VAL A 376 -8.04 1.09 6.31
N HIS A 377 -8.56 0.91 7.53
CA HIS A 377 -8.84 -0.41 8.06
C HIS A 377 -10.17 -0.92 7.53
N GLN A 378 -11.26 -0.28 7.92
CA GLN A 378 -12.60 -0.71 7.54
C GLN A 378 -13.59 0.45 7.54
N ILE A 379 -14.72 0.20 6.88
CA ILE A 379 -15.87 1.10 6.86
C ILE A 379 -17.05 0.34 7.43
N VAL A 380 -17.91 1.02 8.18
CA VAL A 380 -19.15 0.46 8.72
C VAL A 380 -20.35 1.31 8.29
N GLY A 381 -21.45 0.65 7.97
CA GLY A 381 -22.72 1.30 7.64
C GLY A 381 -22.78 1.82 6.21
N LEU A 382 -22.05 1.22 5.28
CA LEU A 382 -22.00 1.69 3.90
C LEU A 382 -23.29 1.33 3.14
N GLU A 383 -24.00 2.36 2.69
CA GLU A 383 -25.25 2.21 1.93
C GLU A 383 -25.32 3.13 0.71
N LEU A 384 -26.21 2.78 -0.22
CA LEU A 384 -26.57 3.64 -1.35
C LEU A 384 -27.90 4.31 -1.05
N ALA A 385 -27.90 5.64 -0.96
CA ALA A 385 -29.14 6.40 -0.83
C ALA A 385 -30.06 6.12 -2.04
N ASN A 386 -31.26 5.61 -1.78
CA ASN A 386 -32.27 5.39 -2.82
C ASN A 386 -32.99 6.71 -3.17
N VAL A 387 -32.31 7.58 -3.93
CA VAL A 387 -32.82 8.92 -4.29
C VAL A 387 -34.05 8.85 -5.23
N LYS A 388 -34.37 7.70 -5.83
CA LYS A 388 -35.40 7.57 -6.88
C LYS A 388 -36.58 6.62 -6.56
N GLY A 389 -36.67 6.02 -5.37
CA GLY A 389 -37.62 4.94 -5.11
C GLY A 389 -38.81 5.30 -4.19
N SER A 390 -40.04 5.17 -4.69
CA SER A 390 -41.17 4.78 -3.84
C SER A 390 -41.13 3.25 -3.67
N GLN A 391 -41.05 2.76 -2.43
CA GLN A 391 -41.10 1.33 -2.10
C GLN A 391 -42.51 0.75 -2.36
N GLY A 392 -42.85 0.47 -3.63
CA GLY A 392 -44.08 -0.23 -4.03
C GLY A 392 -45.41 0.42 -3.59
N LYS A 393 -46.50 -0.35 -3.66
CA LYS A 393 -47.82 0.09 -3.17
C LYS A 393 -47.87 0.00 -1.65
N ARG A 394 -48.03 1.15 -0.97
CA ARG A 394 -48.10 1.30 0.49
C ARG A 394 -49.35 0.70 1.17
N LYS A 395 -50.17 -0.05 0.43
CA LYS A 395 -51.47 -0.57 0.92
C LYS A 395 -51.20 -1.77 1.85
N GLY A 396 -51.53 -1.63 3.13
CA GLY A 396 -51.26 -2.64 4.17
C GLY A 396 -49.94 -2.47 4.94
N LYS A 397 -49.17 -1.41 4.67
CA LYS A 397 -47.91 -1.05 5.35
C LYS A 397 -48.00 0.33 6.00
N GLU A 398 -49.16 0.66 6.56
CA GLU A 398 -49.50 1.99 7.06
C GLU A 398 -48.72 2.39 8.33
N TYR A 399 -48.19 1.40 9.06
CA TYR A 399 -47.40 1.58 10.29
C TYR A 399 -45.88 1.37 10.08
N GLU A 400 -45.43 1.11 8.85
CA GLU A 400 -43.99 1.01 8.55
C GLU A 400 -43.37 2.40 8.33
N PRO A 401 -42.09 2.61 8.71
CA PRO A 401 -41.38 3.86 8.45
C PRO A 401 -41.42 4.24 6.97
N ALA A 402 -41.51 5.54 6.67
CA ALA A 402 -41.55 6.03 5.28
C ALA A 402 -40.26 5.72 4.49
N ARG A 403 -39.15 5.54 5.21
CA ARG A 403 -37.87 4.99 4.72
C ARG A 403 -37.61 3.69 5.48
N PRO A 404 -37.97 2.51 4.96
CA PRO A 404 -37.65 1.24 5.60
C PRO A 404 -36.13 0.99 5.70
N GLU A 405 -35.34 1.67 4.85
CA GLU A 405 -33.89 1.78 4.94
C GLU A 405 -33.36 2.72 6.05
N ALA A 406 -34.21 3.54 6.69
CA ALA A 406 -33.76 4.36 7.82
C ALA A 406 -33.72 3.52 9.10
N GLY A 407 -32.57 2.91 9.36
CA GLY A 407 -32.28 2.08 10.53
C GLY A 407 -30.90 1.44 10.44
N GLU A 408 -30.51 0.65 11.44
CA GLU A 408 -29.23 -0.08 11.40
C GLU A 408 -29.20 -1.10 10.25
N VAL A 409 -28.08 -1.14 9.52
CA VAL A 409 -27.84 -2.11 8.45
C VAL A 409 -27.70 -3.50 9.06
N LYS A 410 -28.74 -4.33 8.95
CA LYS A 410 -28.73 -5.71 9.49
C LYS A 410 -28.08 -6.72 8.56
N GLU A 411 -27.90 -6.38 7.29
CA GLU A 411 -27.31 -7.27 6.27
C GLU A 411 -25.87 -6.83 5.95
N GLU A 412 -24.89 -7.69 6.24
CA GLU A 412 -23.48 -7.47 5.90
C GLU A 412 -23.18 -7.64 4.40
N GLN A 413 -24.00 -8.46 3.72
CA GLN A 413 -23.89 -8.79 2.29
C GLN A 413 -25.29 -8.91 1.67
N GLY A 414 -25.53 -8.25 0.54
CA GLY A 414 -26.84 -8.27 -0.11
C GLY A 414 -26.82 -7.56 -1.47
N LYS A 415 -27.58 -8.04 -2.45
CA LYS A 415 -27.50 -7.59 -3.86
C LYS A 415 -27.65 -6.07 -4.08
N SER A 416 -28.29 -5.36 -3.16
CA SER A 416 -28.47 -3.90 -3.16
C SER A 416 -27.32 -3.11 -2.55
N LEU A 417 -26.35 -3.78 -1.91
CA LEU A 417 -25.20 -3.13 -1.28
C LEU A 417 -24.16 -2.70 -2.32
N PRO A 418 -23.45 -1.58 -2.09
CA PRO A 418 -22.43 -1.09 -2.99
C PRO A 418 -21.23 -2.04 -3.09
N SER A 419 -20.54 -1.97 -4.22
CA SER A 419 -19.24 -2.60 -4.40
C SER A 419 -18.16 -1.53 -4.27
N SER A 420 -17.66 -1.27 -3.07
CA SER A 420 -16.90 -0.06 -2.79
C SER A 420 -15.38 -0.23 -2.83
N TYR A 421 -14.69 0.86 -3.15
CA TYR A 421 -13.26 1.03 -2.88
C TYR A 421 -13.00 2.41 -2.28
N ALA A 422 -11.90 2.53 -1.54
CA ALA A 422 -11.41 3.78 -0.97
C ALA A 422 -10.24 4.31 -1.80
N THR A 423 -10.16 5.62 -1.89
CA THR A 423 -9.01 6.34 -2.45
C THR A 423 -8.46 7.29 -1.41
N ILE A 424 -7.13 7.33 -1.29
CA ILE A 424 -6.42 8.25 -0.41
C ILE A 424 -5.81 9.33 -1.30
N LEU A 425 -6.24 10.56 -1.09
CA LEU A 425 -5.68 11.75 -1.73
C LEU A 425 -4.88 12.53 -0.70
N ILE A 426 -3.73 13.08 -1.10
CA ILE A 426 -2.92 13.96 -0.26
C ILE A 426 -2.76 15.27 -1.02
N ASN A 427 -3.24 16.38 -0.46
CA ASN A 427 -3.28 17.68 -1.14
C ASN A 427 -3.91 17.58 -2.55
N ASP A 428 -5.05 16.90 -2.63
CA ASP A 428 -5.81 16.62 -3.86
C ASP A 428 -5.15 15.67 -4.89
N ASP A 429 -3.92 15.24 -4.65
CA ASP A 429 -3.26 14.23 -5.49
C ASP A 429 -3.67 12.82 -5.07
N LEU A 430 -4.13 12.00 -6.03
CA LEU A 430 -4.44 10.59 -5.77
C LEU A 430 -3.15 9.80 -5.51
N VAL A 431 -2.93 9.37 -4.27
CA VAL A 431 -1.74 8.62 -3.88
C VAL A 431 -2.01 7.11 -3.84
N TYR A 432 -3.22 6.69 -3.43
CA TYR A 432 -3.54 5.27 -3.29
C TYR A 432 -5.01 4.96 -3.60
N LYS A 433 -5.25 3.75 -4.11
CA LYS A 433 -6.58 3.18 -4.35
C LYS A 433 -6.61 1.75 -3.82
N THR A 434 -7.56 1.46 -2.94
CA THR A 434 -7.75 0.11 -2.39
C THR A 434 -8.36 -0.83 -3.43
N ARG A 435 -8.32 -2.14 -3.16
CA ARG A 435 -9.05 -3.13 -3.95
C ARG A 435 -10.55 -2.98 -3.70
N THR A 436 -11.36 -3.12 -4.74
CA THR A 436 -12.82 -3.11 -4.62
C THR A 436 -13.32 -4.29 -3.80
N LYS A 437 -14.11 -4.00 -2.78
CA LYS A 437 -14.86 -4.97 -1.98
C LYS A 437 -16.27 -5.06 -2.52
N VAL A 438 -16.68 -6.26 -2.91
CA VAL A 438 -17.90 -6.49 -3.68
C VAL A 438 -19.08 -6.66 -2.74
N VAL A 439 -20.11 -5.83 -2.91
CA VAL A 439 -21.47 -6.02 -2.34
C VAL A 439 -21.44 -6.21 -0.82
N SER A 440 -20.91 -5.22 -0.10
CA SER A 440 -20.79 -5.26 1.36
C SER A 440 -21.05 -3.90 2.00
N SER A 441 -21.73 -3.91 3.14
CA SER A 441 -22.00 -2.73 3.99
C SER A 441 -20.90 -2.48 5.02
N GLN A 442 -20.00 -3.45 5.22
CA GLN A 442 -18.87 -3.37 6.15
C GLN A 442 -17.57 -3.80 5.46
N PRO A 443 -17.11 -3.09 4.42
CA PRO A 443 -15.91 -3.48 3.70
C PRO A 443 -14.64 -3.29 4.55
N ILE A 444 -13.93 -4.40 4.78
CA ILE A 444 -12.60 -4.40 5.43
C ILE A 444 -11.52 -4.33 4.36
N PHE A 445 -10.65 -3.32 4.43
CA PHE A 445 -9.55 -3.07 3.49
C PHE A 445 -8.19 -3.43 4.07
N ASN A 446 -7.87 -2.98 5.29
CA ASN A 446 -6.54 -3.02 5.92
C ASN A 446 -5.43 -2.67 4.93
N ALA A 447 -5.61 -1.54 4.23
CA ALA A 447 -4.77 -1.15 3.13
C ALA A 447 -4.38 0.32 3.25
N GLY A 448 -3.12 0.61 2.93
CA GLY A 448 -2.57 1.93 3.14
C GLY A 448 -1.37 2.23 2.26
N THR A 449 -0.84 3.43 2.43
CA THR A 449 0.33 3.91 1.70
C THR A 449 1.18 4.79 2.61
N GLU A 450 2.48 4.85 2.30
CA GLU A 450 3.39 5.84 2.86
C GLU A 450 3.76 6.85 1.79
N LYS A 451 3.78 8.13 2.14
CA LYS A 451 4.20 9.19 1.23
C LYS A 451 5.05 10.22 1.96
N PHE A 452 6.05 10.74 1.24
CA PHE A 452 6.79 11.90 1.69
C PHE A 452 5.89 13.14 1.61
N ILE A 453 5.85 13.90 2.70
CA ILE A 453 5.15 15.19 2.80
C ILE A 453 6.19 16.30 3.02
N ARG A 454 6.07 17.37 2.23
CA ARG A 454 6.95 18.54 2.36
C ARG A 454 6.66 19.38 3.59
N ASP A 455 5.38 19.54 3.91
CA ASP A 455 4.91 20.28 5.08
C ASP A 455 3.66 19.61 5.65
N TRP A 456 3.80 18.92 6.79
CA TRP A 456 2.69 18.24 7.47
C TRP A 456 1.68 19.22 8.06
N ARG A 457 2.08 20.46 8.33
CA ARG A 457 1.23 21.46 8.99
C ARG A 457 0.10 21.96 8.09
N SER A 458 0.34 21.94 6.78
CA SER A 458 -0.61 22.36 5.74
C SER A 458 -1.20 21.18 4.97
N ALA A 459 -0.72 19.96 5.20
CA ALA A 459 -1.16 18.78 4.49
C ALA A 459 -2.60 18.38 4.84
N ILE A 460 -3.37 18.06 3.80
CA ILE A 460 -4.73 17.54 3.91
C ILE A 460 -4.77 16.15 3.27
N VAL A 461 -5.15 15.15 4.06
CA VAL A 461 -5.46 13.81 3.58
C VAL A 461 -6.96 13.71 3.36
N THR A 462 -7.38 13.33 2.17
CA THR A 462 -8.79 13.10 1.87
C THR A 462 -9.01 11.64 1.56
N VAL A 463 -9.80 10.96 2.38
CA VAL A 463 -10.26 9.60 2.11
C VAL A 463 -11.60 9.69 1.41
N ALA A 464 -11.71 9.15 0.20
CA ALA A 464 -12.92 9.20 -0.61
C ALA A 464 -13.33 7.80 -1.02
N VAL A 465 -14.59 7.44 -0.77
CA VAL A 465 -15.13 6.11 -1.08
C VAL A 465 -16.14 6.19 -2.20
N ARG A 466 -16.00 5.26 -3.14
CA ARG A 466 -16.78 5.20 -4.37
C ARG A 466 -17.37 3.83 -4.58
N ASP A 467 -18.55 3.80 -5.18
CA ASP A 467 -19.21 2.58 -5.65
C ASP A 467 -18.68 2.21 -7.03
N SER A 468 -18.04 1.06 -7.15
CA SER A 468 -17.48 0.52 -8.38
C SER A 468 -18.59 0.05 -9.32
N ARG A 469 -18.82 0.76 -10.42
CA ARG A 469 -19.87 0.41 -11.39
C ARG A 469 -19.29 0.09 -12.76
N ASN A 470 -19.81 -0.98 -13.36
CA ASN A 470 -19.42 -1.34 -14.71
C ASN A 470 -20.06 -0.38 -15.73
N ARG A 471 -19.23 0.22 -16.61
CA ARG A 471 -19.66 1.13 -17.70
C ARG A 471 -20.37 2.42 -17.27
N GLN A 472 -20.21 2.82 -16.02
CA GLN A 472 -20.69 4.09 -15.49
C GLN A 472 -19.54 4.78 -14.75
N HIS A 473 -19.66 6.08 -14.51
CA HIS A 473 -18.77 6.72 -13.54
C HIS A 473 -19.08 6.18 -12.14
N ASP A 474 -18.04 5.82 -11.41
CA ASP A 474 -18.14 5.36 -10.03
C ASP A 474 -18.65 6.52 -9.14
N PRO A 475 -19.90 6.48 -8.64
CA PRO A 475 -20.41 7.57 -7.83
C PRO A 475 -19.70 7.61 -6.48
N LEU A 476 -19.52 8.83 -5.97
CA LEU A 476 -18.98 9.09 -4.64
C LEU A 476 -20.03 8.75 -3.60
N ILE A 477 -19.68 7.88 -2.64
CA ILE A 477 -20.53 7.51 -1.51
C ILE A 477 -20.28 8.46 -0.34
N GLY A 478 -19.00 8.71 -0.03
CA GLY A 478 -18.62 9.61 1.05
C GLY A 478 -17.18 10.09 0.94
N VAL A 479 -16.89 11.19 1.66
CA VAL A 479 -15.54 11.77 1.78
C VAL A 479 -15.25 12.16 3.22
N VAL A 480 -14.01 11.95 3.65
CA VAL A 480 -13.46 12.41 4.92
C VAL A 480 -12.17 13.20 4.65
N PRO A 481 -12.21 14.54 4.67
CA PRO A 481 -11.02 15.38 4.63
C PRO A 481 -10.44 15.54 6.04
N LEU A 482 -9.15 15.30 6.15
CA LEU A 482 -8.38 15.21 7.38
C LEU A 482 -7.17 16.12 7.29
N LYS A 483 -7.19 17.25 8.00
CA LYS A 483 -6.04 18.15 8.09
C LYS A 483 -5.06 17.61 9.13
N ILE A 484 -3.84 17.30 8.70
CA ILE A 484 -2.87 16.56 9.51
C ILE A 484 -2.50 17.32 10.78
N SER A 485 -2.35 18.66 10.70
CA SER A 485 -2.07 19.49 11.88
C SER A 485 -3.12 19.43 12.97
N ASP A 486 -4.38 19.20 12.57
CA ASP A 486 -5.51 19.25 13.48
C ASP A 486 -5.70 17.89 14.18
N ILE A 487 -5.12 16.83 13.61
CA ILE A 487 -5.21 15.46 14.11
C ILE A 487 -4.00 15.11 14.98
N LEU A 488 -2.79 15.45 14.53
CA LEU A 488 -1.53 15.09 15.22
C LEU A 488 -1.11 16.15 16.25
N GLN A 489 -2.03 16.55 17.13
CA GLN A 489 -1.78 17.62 18.10
C GLN A 489 -1.00 17.15 19.35
N THR A 490 -1.24 15.91 19.77
CA THR A 490 -0.70 15.36 21.02
C THR A 490 0.20 14.14 20.81
N ALA A 491 0.06 13.50 19.65
CA ALA A 491 0.76 12.31 19.26
C ALA A 491 1.09 12.38 17.76
N SER A 492 2.07 11.58 17.34
CA SER A 492 2.45 11.44 15.94
C SER A 492 1.74 10.28 15.25
N GLU A 493 0.99 9.49 16.00
CA GLU A 493 0.03 8.51 15.52
C GLU A 493 -1.37 8.93 15.97
N VAL A 494 -2.41 8.60 15.21
CA VAL A 494 -3.82 8.66 15.60
C VAL A 494 -4.58 7.57 14.85
N THR A 495 -5.33 6.76 15.58
CA THR A 495 -6.29 5.80 15.04
C THR A 495 -7.67 6.07 15.62
N ARG A 496 -8.64 6.39 14.76
CA ARG A 496 -10.02 6.65 15.19
C ARG A 496 -11.05 6.45 14.10
N TRP A 497 -12.31 6.41 14.51
CA TRP A 497 -13.46 6.42 13.63
C TRP A 497 -13.83 7.85 13.22
N TYR A 498 -13.97 8.07 11.91
CA TYR A 498 -14.37 9.34 11.32
C TYR A 498 -15.74 9.21 10.65
N PRO A 499 -16.68 10.11 10.93
CA PRO A 499 -17.96 10.17 10.21
C PRO A 499 -17.75 10.72 8.79
N TRP A 500 -18.53 10.23 7.82
CA TRP A 500 -18.46 10.69 6.44
C TRP A 500 -19.16 12.03 6.24
N MET A 501 -18.58 12.91 5.42
CA MET A 501 -19.30 14.05 4.86
C MET A 501 -20.02 13.64 3.56
N ALA A 502 -21.13 12.91 3.72
CA ALA A 502 -22.22 12.73 2.77
C ALA A 502 -23.44 12.19 3.55
N GLU A 503 -24.68 12.42 3.07
CA GLU A 503 -25.91 12.07 3.80
C GLU A 503 -25.92 10.65 4.39
N LEU A 504 -25.98 10.59 5.73
CA LEU A 504 -26.34 9.50 6.66
C LEU A 504 -25.24 8.60 7.27
N ASP A 505 -25.33 8.53 8.61
CA ASP A 505 -24.70 7.69 9.64
C ASP A 505 -23.86 6.50 9.15
N SER A 506 -22.61 6.77 8.79
CA SER A 506 -21.58 5.77 8.62
C SER A 506 -20.27 6.27 9.24
N ALA A 507 -19.38 5.37 9.63
CA ALA A 507 -18.09 5.69 10.24
C ALA A 507 -16.96 4.88 9.58
N GLU A 508 -15.80 5.50 9.40
CA GLU A 508 -14.58 4.88 8.84
C GLU A 508 -13.46 4.89 9.87
N SER A 509 -12.82 3.76 10.13
CA SER A 509 -11.61 3.76 10.94
C SER A 509 -10.39 4.06 10.07
N VAL A 510 -9.77 5.21 10.32
CA VAL A 510 -8.55 5.65 9.63
C VAL A 510 -7.44 5.82 10.64
N SER A 511 -6.31 5.17 10.36
CA SER A 511 -5.09 5.28 11.14
C SER A 511 -4.07 6.11 10.38
N LEU A 512 -3.62 7.19 11.01
CA LEU A 512 -2.63 8.12 10.50
C LEU A 512 -1.41 8.06 11.41
N CYS A 513 -0.25 7.75 10.85
CA CYS A 513 1.02 7.79 11.57
C CYS A 513 2.00 8.65 10.78
N CYS A 514 2.49 9.72 11.40
CA CYS A 514 3.53 10.58 10.87
C CYS A 514 4.82 10.31 11.64
N SER A 515 5.95 10.33 10.94
CA SER A 515 7.26 10.37 11.57
C SER A 515 7.98 11.65 11.13
N ASP A 516 8.53 12.37 12.12
CA ASP A 516 9.24 13.64 11.91
C ASP A 516 10.59 13.45 11.22
N ARG A 517 10.99 14.46 10.45
CA ARG A 517 12.27 14.49 9.74
C ARG A 517 13.00 15.82 9.82
#